data_AF-A0A5K1EA75-F1
#
_entry.id   AF-A0A5K1EA75-F1
#
_cell.length_a   1.000
_cell.length_b   1.000
_cell.length_c   1.000
_cell.angle_alpha   90.00
_cell.angle_beta   90.00
_cell.angle_gamma   90.00
#
_symmetry.space_group_name_H-M   'P 1'
#
loop_
_entity.id
_entity.type
_entity.pdbx_description
1 polymer ?
#
loop_
_entity_poly.entity_id
_entity_poly.type
_entity_poly.pdbx_seq_one_letter_code
_entity_poly.pdbx_strand_id
1 'polypeptide(L)' 'IGCLYTCGDGSYGQLGHGDYETQSLPLKVLYFNSKHVAQVTFGMRHSLVLLE' A
#
# COMPACT_ATOMS: atom_id res chain seq x y z
N ILE A 1 -11.53 10.71 -5.56
CA ILE A 1 -10.33 10.07 -6.16
C ILE A 1 -9.14 10.39 -5.26
N GLY A 2 -8.64 9.40 -4.54
CA GLY A 2 -7.51 9.54 -3.62
C GLY A 2 -6.23 8.93 -4.18
N CYS A 3 -5.12 9.11 -3.47
CA CYS A 3 -3.86 8.44 -3.76
C CYS A 3 -3.46 7.60 -2.55
N LEU A 4 -3.11 6.32 -2.76
CA LEU A 4 -2.58 5.46 -1.72
C LEU A 4 -1.05 5.54 -1.69
N TYR A 5 -0.51 5.83 -0.52
CA TYR A 5 0.92 5.81 -0.24
C TYR A 5 1.19 4.84 0.89
N THR A 6 2.33 4.14 0.85
CA THR A 6 2.79 3.30 1.96
C THR A 6 4.27 3.53 2.24
N CYS A 7 4.68 3.27 3.46
CA CYS A 7 6.08 3.32 3.93
C CYS A 7 6.24 2.48 5.19
N GLY A 8 7.49 2.19 5.56
CA GLY A 8 7.86 1.35 6.69
C GLY A 8 8.48 0.04 6.24
N ASP A 9 8.35 -0.99 7.08
CA ASP A 9 8.86 -2.34 6.79
C ASP A 9 8.12 -2.97 5.60
N GLY A 10 8.90 -3.36 4.59
CA GLY A 10 8.41 -4.03 3.38
C GLY A 10 8.80 -5.50 3.28
N SER A 11 9.43 -6.07 4.31
CA SER A 11 10.05 -7.42 4.26
C SER A 11 9.09 -8.55 3.88
N TYR A 12 7.77 -8.34 3.95
CA TYR A 12 6.73 -9.31 3.58
C TYR A 12 5.86 -8.85 2.41
N GLY A 13 6.26 -7.77 1.71
CA GLY A 13 5.53 -7.20 0.59
C GLY A 13 4.28 -6.42 0.99
N GLN A 14 4.08 -6.15 2.27
CA GLN A 14 2.87 -5.49 2.81
C GLN A 14 2.70 -4.04 2.31
N LEU A 15 3.74 -3.44 1.75
CA LEU A 15 3.68 -2.11 1.13
C LEU A 15 3.03 -2.12 -0.27
N GLY A 16 2.99 -3.27 -0.95
CA GLY A 16 2.28 -3.42 -2.22
C GLY A 16 2.96 -2.72 -3.40
N HIS A 17 4.28 -2.50 -3.35
CA HIS A 17 5.05 -1.90 -4.44
C HIS A 17 5.51 -2.90 -5.51
N GLY A 18 5.22 -4.20 -5.34
CA GLY A 18 5.66 -5.27 -6.24
C GLY A 18 7.04 -5.82 -5.89
N ASP A 19 7.59 -5.43 -4.75
CA ASP A 19 8.85 -5.88 -4.19
C ASP A 19 8.72 -6.14 -2.67
N TYR A 20 9.84 -6.44 -2.02
CA TYR A 20 9.96 -6.67 -0.57
C TYR A 20 10.84 -5.60 0.11
N GLU A 21 10.98 -4.43 -0.52
CA GLU A 21 11.91 -3.39 -0.06
C GLU A 21 11.28 -2.51 1.03
N THR A 22 12.07 -2.19 2.04
CA THR A 22 11.67 -1.24 3.09
C THR A 22 11.70 0.19 2.54
N GLN A 23 10.62 0.92 2.71
CA GLN A 23 10.50 2.30 2.23
C GLN A 23 10.59 3.27 3.40
N SER A 24 11.67 4.04 3.48
CA SER A 24 11.88 5.04 4.54
C SER A 24 10.99 6.28 4.38
N LEU A 25 10.47 6.52 3.18
CA LEU A 25 9.58 7.63 2.85
C LEU A 25 8.31 7.11 2.18
N PRO A 26 7.17 7.83 2.30
CA PRO A 26 5.95 7.48 1.60
C PRO A 26 6.16 7.33 0.09
N LEU A 27 5.93 6.12 -0.43
CA LEU A 27 5.97 5.82 -1.85
C LEU A 27 4.55 5.56 -2.35
N LYS A 28 4.23 6.06 -3.55
CA LYS A 28 2.90 5.92 -4.13
C LYS A 28 2.68 4.48 -4.63
N VAL A 29 1.55 3.87 -4.27
CA VAL A 29 1.14 2.58 -4.84
C VAL A 29 0.41 2.82 -6.16
N LEU A 30 1.14 2.72 -7.27
CA LEU A 30 0.66 3.10 -8.61
C LEU A 30 -0.59 2.32 -9.07
N TYR A 31 -0.77 1.09 -8.58
CA TYR A 31 -1.90 0.23 -8.92
C TYR A 31 -3.28 0.87 -8.68
N PHE A 32 -3.38 1.79 -7.71
CA PHE A 32 -4.64 2.41 -7.32
C PHE A 32 -4.91 3.79 -7.95
N ASN A 33 -4.05 4.28 -8.86
CA ASN A 33 -4.21 5.62 -9.47
C ASN A 33 -5.59 5.85 -10.12
N SER A 34 -6.20 4.79 -10.66
CA SER A 34 -7.50 4.85 -11.34
C SER A 34 -8.58 4.07 -10.59
N LYS A 35 -8.40 3.82 -9.28
CA LYS A 35 -9.31 3.04 -8.46
C LYS A 35 -9.81 3.86 -7.28
N HIS A 36 -11.06 3.66 -6.90
CA HIS A 36 -11.60 4.29 -5.69
C HIS A 36 -11.35 3.40 -4.48
N VAL A 37 -10.47 3.83 -3.59
CA VAL A 37 -10.16 3.14 -2.34
C VAL A 37 -11.16 3.59 -1.28
N ALA A 38 -12.01 2.68 -0.82
CA ALA A 38 -13.01 2.94 0.22
C ALA A 38 -12.39 2.87 1.62
N GLN A 39 -11.61 1.81 1.87
CA GLN A 39 -11.02 1.54 3.19
C GLN A 39 -9.67 0.84 3.05
N VAL A 40 -8.83 1.03 4.06
CA VAL A 40 -7.53 0.37 4.19
C VAL A 40 -7.37 -0.17 5.61
N THR A 41 -6.81 -1.37 5.73
CA THR A 41 -6.46 -1.99 7.01
C THR A 41 -5.12 -2.70 6.91
N PHE A 42 -4.45 -2.81 8.05
CA PHE A 42 -3.07 -3.28 8.14
C PHE A 42 -2.98 -4.31 9.27
N GLY A 43 -2.44 -5.48 8.94
CA GLY A 43 -1.92 -6.44 9.90
C GLY A 43 -0.40 -6.29 10.05
N MET A 44 0.21 -7.13 10.88
CA MET A 44 1.65 -7.07 11.13
C MET A 44 2.51 -7.23 9.85
N ARG A 45 2.06 -8.05 8.90
CA ARG A 45 2.82 -8.44 7.69
C ARG A 45 1.93 -8.51 6.45
N HIS A 46 0.78 -7.84 6.47
CA HIS A 46 -0.14 -7.80 5.34
C HIS A 46 -0.98 -6.52 5.37
N SER A 47 -1.45 -6.12 4.20
CA SER A 47 -2.33 -4.97 4.02
C SER A 47 -3.53 -5.39 3.18
N LEU A 48 -4.71 -4.87 3.51
CA LEU A 48 -5.92 -5.07 2.72
C LEU A 48 -6.48 -3.72 2.30
N VAL A 49 -6.94 -3.66 1.05
CA VAL A 49 -7.56 -2.48 0.45
C VAL A 49 -8.96 -2.87 -0.03
N LEU A 50 -9.98 -2.21 0.51
CA LEU A 50 -11.35 -2.32 0.01
C LEU A 50 -11.56 -1.25 -1.06
N LEU A 51 -11.99 -1.68 -2.24
CA LEU A 51 -12.43 -0.80 -3.31
C LEU A 51 -13.93 -0.57 -3.21
N GLU A 52 -14.42 0.59 -3.68
CA GLU A 52 -15.85 0.76 -3.95
C GLU A 52 -16.32 -0.09 -5.14
#